data_AF-A0A143X1H0-F1
#
_entry.id   AF-A0A143X1H0-F1
#
_cell.length_a   1.000
_cell.length_b   1.000
_cell.length_c   1.000
_cell.angle_alpha   90.00
_cell.angle_beta   90.00
_cell.angle_gamma   90.00
#
_symmetry.space_group_name_H-M   'P 1'
#
loop_
_entity.id
_entity.type
_entity.pdbx_description
1 polymer ?
#
loop_
_entity_poly.entity_id
_entity_poly.type
_entity_poly.pdbx_seq_one_letter_code
_entity_poly.pdbx_strand_id
1 'polypeptide(L)'
;MRKTITIVKEEKKLNFYLKTDRGRFYLFTQPFSKGVYQYFSAGKSERELLAYKKWNKNPRLDKTIEKIPLYIHYVLKEENLL
;
A
#
# COMPACT_ATOMS: atom_id res chain seq x y z
N MET A 1 10.71 3.45 12.98
CA MET A 1 9.54 4.14 12.41
C MET A 1 8.39 3.16 12.17
N ARG A 2 7.17 3.45 12.64
CA ARG A 2 5.99 2.61 12.34
C ARG A 2 5.44 2.98 10.97
N LYS A 3 5.48 2.06 10.01
CA LYS A 3 4.99 2.25 8.65
C LYS A 3 3.69 1.46 8.42
N THR A 4 2.64 2.17 8.02
CA THR A 4 1.33 1.57 7.73
C THR A 4 0.85 2.01 6.36
N ILE A 5 0.43 1.07 5.53
CA ILE A 5 -0.24 1.32 4.27
C ILE A 5 -1.72 1.53 4.52
N THR A 6 -2.22 2.64 3.99
CA THR A 6 -3.63 3.04 4.09
C THR A 6 -4.17 3.35 2.70
N ILE A 7 -5.50 3.30 2.56
CA ILE A 7 -6.17 3.57 1.30
C ILE A 7 -7.26 4.62 1.47
N VAL A 8 -7.49 5.39 0.41
CA VAL A 8 -8.68 6.23 0.23
C VAL A 8 -9.39 5.76 -1.04
N LYS A 9 -10.70 5.51 -0.95
CA LYS A 9 -11.53 5.16 -2.11
C LYS A 9 -12.17 6.44 -2.66
N GLU A 10 -11.95 6.70 -3.94
CA GLU A 10 -12.56 7.82 -4.67
C GLU A 10 -13.20 7.26 -5.94
N GLU A 11 -14.54 7.36 -6.03
CA GLU A 11 -15.32 6.82 -7.15
C GLU A 11 -14.94 5.37 -7.52
N LYS A 12 -14.23 5.20 -8.65
CA LYS A 12 -13.78 3.94 -9.24
C LYS A 12 -12.27 3.70 -9.04
N LYS A 13 -11.63 4.37 -8.07
CA LYS A 13 -10.19 4.31 -7.79
C LYS A 13 -9.90 4.02 -6.31
N LEU A 14 -8.72 3.49 -6.06
CA LEU A 14 -8.09 3.35 -4.74
C LEU A 14 -6.76 4.07 -4.76
N ASN A 15 -6.63 5.10 -3.93
CA ASN A 15 -5.39 5.82 -3.69
C ASN A 15 -4.69 5.21 -2.48
N PHE A 16 -3.40 4.87 -2.63
CA PHE A 16 -2.57 4.25 -1.60
C PHE A 16 -1.64 5.26 -0.98
N TYR A 17 -1.46 5.17 0.33
CA TYR A 17 -0.60 6.06 1.10
C TYR A 17 0.25 5.29 2.09
N LEU A 18 1.49 5.73 2.27
CA LEU A 18 2.34 5.38 3.39
C LEU A 18 2.09 6.35 4.54
N LYS A 19 1.61 5.85 5.67
CA LYS A 19 1.50 6.60 6.93
C LYS A 19 2.68 6.28 7.82
N THR A 20 3.37 7.32 8.26
CA THR A 20 4.47 7.28 9.24
C THR A 20 4.14 8.20 10.43
N ASP A 21 5.07 8.32 11.37
CA ASP A 21 5.08 9.35 12.42
C ASP A 21 5.32 10.77 11.87
N ARG A 22 6.01 10.90 10.75
CA ARG A 22 6.31 12.18 10.10
C ARG A 22 5.21 12.69 9.16
N GLY A 23 4.26 11.84 8.79
CA GLY A 23 3.16 12.27 7.93
C GLY A 23 2.53 11.15 7.12
N ARG A 24 1.82 11.55 6.07
CA ARG A 24 1.17 10.66 5.13
C ARG A 24 1.62 11.01 3.72
N PHE A 25 2.19 10.04 3.03
CA PHE A 25 2.80 10.20 1.73
C PHE A 25 2.03 9.37 0.69
N TYR A 26 1.76 9.96 -0.46
CA TYR A 26 1.10 9.26 -1.55
C TYR A 26 2.04 8.23 -2.19
N LEU A 27 1.53 7.04 -2.49
CA LEU A 27 2.28 5.99 -3.17
C LEU A 27 1.86 5.86 -4.63
N PHE A 28 0.60 5.48 -4.86
CA PHE A 28 0.04 5.29 -6.20
C PHE A 28 -1.48 5.21 -6.16
N THR A 29 -2.10 5.21 -7.33
CA THR A 29 -3.53 4.98 -7.53
C THR A 29 -3.74 3.78 -8.46
N GLN A 30 -4.87 3.09 -8.30
CA GLN A 30 -5.29 2.04 -9.21
C GLN A 30 -6.82 1.97 -9.30
N PRO A 31 -7.38 1.35 -10.37
CA PRO A 31 -8.80 1.08 -10.43
C PRO A 31 -9.31 0.29 -9.22
N PHE A 32 -10.54 0.57 -8.81
CA PHE A 32 -11.17 -0.08 -7.68
C PHE A 32 -11.25 -1.60 -7.89
N SER A 33 -10.80 -2.34 -6.88
CA SER A 33 -10.96 -3.79 -6.80
C SER A 33 -11.50 -4.12 -5.42
N LYS A 34 -12.63 -4.81 -5.35
CA LYS A 34 -13.28 -5.16 -4.08
C LYS A 34 -12.33 -5.93 -3.15
N GLY A 35 -11.62 -6.93 -3.67
CA GLY A 35 -10.69 -7.73 -2.87
C GLY A 35 -9.50 -6.92 -2.37
N VAL A 36 -9.01 -5.96 -3.15
CA VAL A 36 -7.94 -5.06 -2.70
C VAL A 36 -8.45 -4.11 -1.64
N TYR A 37 -9.61 -3.47 -1.87
CA TYR A 37 -10.24 -2.58 -0.90
C TYR A 37 -10.46 -3.28 0.44
N GLN A 38 -11.06 -4.47 0.43
CA GLN A 38 -11.32 -5.24 1.65
C GLN A 38 -10.03 -5.56 2.39
N TYR A 39 -8.99 -6.02 1.68
CA TYR A 39 -7.70 -6.37 2.29
C TYR A 39 -7.01 -5.18 2.98
N PHE A 40 -7.09 -3.98 2.38
CA PHE A 40 -6.44 -2.77 2.90
C PHE A 40 -7.34 -1.85 3.73
N SER A 41 -8.64 -2.14 3.85
CA SER A 41 -9.62 -1.27 4.52
C SER A 41 -9.29 -0.93 5.97
N ALA A 42 -8.65 -1.85 6.71
CA ALA A 42 -8.19 -1.64 8.08
C ALA A 42 -6.75 -1.08 8.17
N GLY A 43 -6.13 -0.77 7.04
CA GLY A 43 -4.70 -0.53 6.93
C GLY A 43 -3.87 -1.82 7.11
N LYS A 44 -2.63 -1.78 6.64
CA LYS A 44 -1.68 -2.90 6.76
C LYS A 44 -0.30 -2.40 7.13
N SER A 45 0.34 -3.03 8.10
CA SER A 45 1.74 -2.70 8.40
C SER A 45 2.65 -3.12 7.24
N GLU A 46 3.74 -2.37 7.03
CA GLU A 46 4.77 -2.75 6.05
C GLU A 46 5.27 -4.18 6.29
N ARG A 47 5.45 -4.57 7.56
CA ARG A 47 5.89 -5.91 7.95
C ARG A 47 4.91 -7.01 7.52
N GLU A 48 3.61 -6.81 7.69
CA GLU A 48 2.59 -7.76 7.20
C GLU A 48 2.66 -7.95 5.69
N LEU A 49 2.91 -6.87 4.94
CA LEU A 49 3.01 -6.92 3.48
C LEU A 49 4.29 -7.63 3.03
N LEU A 50 5.41 -7.42 3.72
CA LEU A 50 6.66 -8.14 3.46
C LEU A 50 6.57 -9.62 3.79
N ALA A 51 5.76 -9.99 4.80
CA ALA A 51 5.50 -11.37 5.18
C ALA A 51 4.40 -12.04 4.32
N TYR A 52 3.77 -11.31 3.40
CA TYR A 52 2.67 -11.82 2.61
C TYR A 52 3.14 -12.95 1.67
N LYS A 53 2.60 -14.14 1.88
CA LYS A 53 2.81 -15.28 0.98
C LYS A 53 1.81 -15.20 -0.16
N LYS A 54 2.30 -15.15 -1.39
CA LYS A 54 1.46 -15.21 -2.58
C LYS A 54 0.67 -16.52 -2.58
N TRP A 55 -0.66 -16.42 -2.62
CA TRP A 55 -1.53 -17.58 -2.71
C TRP A 55 -2.20 -17.73 -4.08
N ASN A 56 -1.94 -16.79 -5.02
CA ASN A 56 -2.49 -16.73 -6.38
C ASN A 56 -4.02 -16.75 -6.49
N LYS A 57 -4.75 -16.75 -5.37
CA LYS A 57 -6.22 -16.68 -5.35
C LYS A 57 -6.77 -15.32 -5.76
N ASN A 58 -5.95 -14.26 -5.66
CA ASN A 58 -6.33 -12.92 -6.09
C ASN A 58 -5.13 -12.23 -6.78
N PRO A 59 -4.94 -12.47 -8.09
CA PRO A 59 -3.80 -11.92 -8.84
C PRO A 59 -3.72 -10.40 -8.82
N ARG A 60 -4.86 -9.70 -8.67
CA ARG A 60 -4.88 -8.24 -8.55
C ARG A 60 -4.30 -7.79 -7.22
N LEU A 61 -4.68 -8.45 -6.12
CA LEU A 61 -4.12 -8.17 -4.79
C LEU A 61 -2.62 -8.48 -4.75
N ASP A 62 -2.21 -9.62 -5.29
CA ASP A 62 -0.80 -10.02 -5.34
C ASP A 62 0.05 -8.96 -6.05
N LYS A 63 -0.39 -8.53 -7.24
CA LYS A 63 0.26 -7.43 -8.00
C LYS A 63 0.25 -6.09 -7.26
N THR A 64 -0.79 -5.79 -6.49
CA THR A 64 -0.82 -4.57 -5.67
C THR A 64 0.24 -4.65 -4.56
N ILE A 65 0.34 -5.77 -3.86
CA ILE A 65 1.30 -5.96 -2.77
C ILE A 65 2.75 -5.91 -3.28
N GLU A 66 3.03 -6.54 -4.42
CA GLU A 66 4.37 -6.54 -5.04
C GLU A 66 4.90 -5.13 -5.37
N LYS A 67 4.01 -4.20 -5.72
CA LYS A 67 4.39 -2.83 -6.06
C LYS A 67 4.72 -1.97 -4.85
N ILE A 68 4.07 -2.22 -3.71
CA ILE A 68 4.14 -1.35 -2.53
C ILE A 68 5.58 -1.10 -2.05
N PRO A 69 6.45 -2.12 -1.88
CA PRO A 69 7.83 -1.90 -1.42
C PRO A 69 8.62 -0.93 -2.30
N LEU A 70 8.43 -1.00 -3.63
CA LEU A 70 9.09 -0.11 -4.57
C LEU A 70 8.67 1.35 -4.33
N TYR A 71 7.36 1.63 -4.25
CA TYR A 71 6.87 2.99 -4.01
C TYR A 71 7.24 3.52 -2.63
N ILE A 72 7.27 2.65 -1.60
CA ILE A 72 7.79 3.03 -0.28
C ILE A 72 9.25 3.49 -0.40
N HIS A 73 10.10 2.72 -1.09
CA HIS A 73 11.50 3.06 -1.25
C HIS A 73 11.68 4.43 -1.95
N TYR A 74 10.92 4.68 -3.02
CA TYR A 74 10.95 5.98 -3.71
C TYR A 74 10.58 7.14 -2.79
N VAL A 75 9.43 7.06 -2.12
CA VAL A 75 8.97 8.13 -1.22
C VAL A 75 9.95 8.36 -0.07
N LEU A 76 10.46 7.30 0.56
CA LEU A 76 11.42 7.47 1.65
C LEU A 76 12.72 8.12 1.18
N LYS A 77 13.15 7.83 -0.05
CA LYS A 77 14.33 8.47 -0.64
C LYS A 77 14.08 9.95 -0.92
N GLU A 78 12.95 10.29 -1.55
CA GLU A 78 12.59 11.67 -1.90
C GLU A 78 12.44 12.56 -0.67
N GLU A 79 11.88 12.01 0.41
CA GLU A 79 11.61 12.72 1.66
C GLU A 79 12.80 12.70 2.64
N ASN A 80 13.97 12.15 2.24
CA ASN A 80 15.15 11.95 3.09
C ASN A 80 14.83 11.22 4.42
N LEU A 81 14.03 10.15 4.32
CA LEU A 81 13.56 9.30 5.42
C LEU A 81 14.18 7.89 5.43
N LEU A 82 15.20 7.65 4.59
CA LEU A 82 15.96 6.40 4.56
C LEU A 82 16.86 6.24 5.79
#